data_AF-A0A527GWX3-F1
#
_entry.id   AF-A0A527GWX3-F1
#
_cell.length_a   1.000
_cell.length_b   1.000
_cell.length_c   1.000
_cell.angle_alpha   90.00
_cell.angle_beta   90.00
_cell.angle_gamma   90.00
#
_symmetry.space_group_name_H-M   'P 1'
#
loop_
_entity.id
_entity.type
_entity.pdbx_description
1 polymer ?
#
loop_
_entity_poly.entity_id
_entity_poly.type
_entity_poly.pdbx_seq_one_letter_code
_entity_poly.pdbx_strand_id
1 'polypeptide(L)'
;PFDGTGQGRPWPLLAGERAHYELAAGRREKTASLLAALEGSAGPGGLLPEQVWDGADLPERELRHGRPSGSAMPLVWAHSEHIKLLRSLRDGAVFDMPPQGVKRYIEDKTVSPFRTWRFNNKIRTMPEGKTLRVELLDPATVHWSTDNWATAHDSHTVENAFGIHLADLPAASLPEGSTLLFTFFWPGTGDWENVDFSVISGDQDGQ
;
A
#
# COMPACT_ATOMS: atom_id res chain seq x y z
N PRO A 1 40.44 -1.66 -6.60
CA PRO A 1 39.31 -0.75 -6.91
C PRO A 1 38.05 -1.60 -7.17
N PHE A 2 36.85 -1.11 -6.79
CA PHE A 2 35.59 -1.76 -7.17
C PHE A 2 35.43 -1.72 -8.70
N ASP A 3 35.11 -2.86 -9.31
CA ASP A 3 35.07 -3.06 -10.76
C ASP A 3 33.64 -3.11 -11.34
N GLY A 4 32.63 -2.83 -10.52
CA GLY A 4 31.22 -2.90 -10.92
C GLY A 4 30.59 -4.27 -10.70
N THR A 5 31.36 -5.29 -10.34
CA THR A 5 30.85 -6.63 -10.05
C THR A 5 30.83 -6.92 -8.55
N GLY A 6 29.64 -7.21 -8.02
CA GLY A 6 29.44 -7.68 -6.65
C GLY A 6 29.12 -9.17 -6.62
N GLN A 7 29.51 -9.85 -5.55
CA GLN A 7 29.01 -11.18 -5.23
C GLN A 7 27.91 -11.04 -4.18
N GLY A 8 26.70 -11.49 -4.49
CA GLY A 8 25.62 -11.54 -3.50
C GLY A 8 25.97 -12.52 -2.38
N ARG A 9 25.89 -12.05 -1.14
CA ARG A 9 26.09 -12.84 0.09
C ARG A 9 24.96 -12.57 1.08
N PRO A 10 24.83 -13.33 2.19
CA PRO A 10 23.79 -13.09 3.17
C PRO A 10 23.88 -11.71 3.82
N TRP A 11 22.73 -11.08 4.01
CA TRP A 11 22.57 -9.78 4.68
C TRP A 11 22.01 -9.99 6.08
N PRO A 12 22.70 -9.57 7.15
CA PRO A 12 22.20 -9.73 8.52
C PRO A 12 20.86 -9.06 8.77
N LEU A 13 20.59 -7.92 8.12
CA LEU A 13 19.31 -7.20 8.29
C LEU A 13 18.12 -8.06 7.86
N LEU A 14 18.27 -8.94 6.86
CA LEU A 14 17.18 -9.82 6.40
C LEU A 14 16.83 -10.88 7.46
N ALA A 15 17.80 -11.29 8.30
CA ALA A 15 17.52 -12.09 9.49
C ALA A 15 16.68 -11.30 10.50
N GLY A 16 16.94 -10.01 10.65
CA GLY A 16 16.14 -9.08 11.46
C GLY A 16 14.70 -8.97 10.96
N GLU A 17 14.51 -8.66 9.68
CA GLU A 17 13.17 -8.55 9.08
C GLU A 17 12.39 -9.87 9.18
N ARG A 18 13.07 -11.00 8.97
CA ARG A 18 12.48 -12.31 9.21
C ARG A 18 12.08 -12.49 10.67
N ALA A 19 12.89 -12.03 11.62
CA ALA A 19 12.59 -12.13 13.05
C ALA A 19 11.30 -11.37 13.42
N HIS A 20 11.07 -10.20 12.81
CA HIS A 20 9.83 -9.45 12.96
C HIS A 20 8.61 -10.24 12.48
N TYR A 21 8.71 -10.92 11.32
CA TYR A 21 7.65 -11.82 10.85
C TYR A 21 7.39 -12.96 11.83
N GLU A 22 8.44 -13.62 12.32
CA GLU A 22 8.32 -14.72 13.29
C GLU A 22 7.66 -14.24 14.61
N LEU A 23 7.96 -13.01 15.02
CA LEU A 23 7.35 -12.40 16.20
C LEU A 23 5.85 -12.16 15.97
N ALA A 24 5.47 -11.57 14.84
CA ALA A 24 4.07 -11.35 14.46
C ALA A 24 3.28 -12.66 14.38
N ALA A 25 3.93 -13.76 13.99
CA ALA A 25 3.35 -15.09 13.95
C ALA A 25 3.35 -15.83 15.30
N GLY A 26 3.75 -15.17 16.40
CA GLY A 26 3.76 -15.75 17.75
C GLY A 26 4.94 -16.70 18.04
N ARG A 27 5.94 -16.79 17.15
CA ARG A 27 7.07 -17.74 17.27
C ARG A 27 8.28 -17.08 17.91
N ARG A 28 8.13 -16.68 19.18
CA ARG A 28 9.12 -15.90 19.93
C ARG A 28 10.50 -16.55 20.03
N GLU A 29 10.56 -17.87 20.19
CA GLU A 29 11.85 -18.61 20.21
C GLU A 29 12.61 -18.48 18.89
N LYS A 30 11.89 -18.54 17.76
CA LYS A 30 12.48 -18.36 16.44
C LYS A 30 12.95 -16.92 16.23
N THR A 31 12.19 -15.93 16.71
CA THR A 31 12.62 -14.52 16.74
C THR A 31 13.93 -14.35 17.51
N ALA A 32 14.05 -14.94 18.70
CA ALA A 32 15.28 -14.85 19.50
C ALA A 32 16.49 -15.52 18.81
N SER A 33 16.27 -16.66 18.14
CA SER A 33 17.32 -17.32 17.34
C SER A 33 17.81 -16.45 16.18
N LEU A 34 16.91 -15.72 15.52
CA LEU A 34 17.26 -14.82 14.42
C LEU A 34 17.94 -13.53 14.91
N LEU A 35 17.54 -13.01 16.08
CA LEU A 35 18.26 -11.93 16.75
C LEU A 35 19.71 -12.35 17.03
N ALA A 36 19.91 -13.54 17.60
CA ALA A 36 21.26 -14.05 17.88
C ALA A 36 22.09 -14.23 16.59
N ALA A 37 21.48 -14.63 15.48
CA ALA A 37 22.15 -14.70 14.18
C ALA A 37 22.56 -13.31 13.66
N LEU A 38 21.67 -12.32 13.81
CA LEU A 38 21.97 -10.93 13.45
C LEU A 38 23.10 -10.36 14.32
N GLU A 39 23.04 -10.52 15.64
CA GLU A 39 24.10 -10.05 16.56
C GLU A 39 25.42 -10.78 16.34
N GLY A 40 25.36 -12.07 16.02
CA GLY A 40 26.52 -12.90 15.66
C GLY A 40 27.26 -12.42 14.41
N SER A 41 26.59 -11.63 13.55
CA SER A 41 27.22 -11.04 12.36
C SER A 41 28.15 -9.87 12.63
N ALA A 42 28.08 -9.30 13.84
CA ALA A 42 28.84 -8.12 14.19
C ALA A 42 30.35 -8.39 14.20
N GLY A 43 31.12 -7.36 13.83
CA GLY A 43 32.56 -7.33 14.07
C GLY A 43 32.91 -7.14 15.56
N PRO A 44 34.21 -7.16 15.92
CA PRO A 44 34.65 -7.02 17.32
C PRO A 44 34.16 -5.72 18.01
N GLY A 45 33.96 -4.66 17.25
CA GLY A 45 33.42 -3.38 17.74
C GLY A 45 31.89 -3.32 17.84
N GLY A 46 31.18 -4.42 17.60
CA GLY A 46 29.71 -4.46 17.63
C GLY A 46 29.02 -3.85 16.40
N LEU A 47 29.79 -3.47 15.38
CA LEU A 47 29.24 -2.88 14.16
C LEU A 47 28.66 -3.98 13.25
N LEU A 48 27.41 -3.78 12.82
CA LEU A 48 26.72 -4.66 11.89
C LEU A 48 27.08 -4.33 10.43
N PRO A 49 27.48 -5.33 9.62
CA PRO A 49 27.84 -5.13 8.23
C PRO A 49 26.61 -5.18 7.30
N GLU A 50 26.80 -4.75 6.07
CA GLU A 50 25.86 -5.01 4.98
C GLU A 50 25.76 -6.52 4.67
N GLN A 51 26.90 -7.18 4.53
CA GLN A 51 27.00 -8.59 4.16
C GLN A 51 27.98 -9.35 5.04
N VAL A 52 27.72 -10.65 5.23
CA VAL A 52 28.62 -11.58 5.91
C VAL A 52 29.30 -12.54 4.95
N TRP A 53 30.45 -13.07 5.36
CA TRP A 53 31.14 -14.12 4.66
C TRP A 53 30.42 -15.46 4.86
N ASP A 54 30.02 -16.10 3.76
CA ASP A 54 29.26 -17.37 3.73
C ASP A 54 30.11 -18.58 3.32
N GLY A 55 31.39 -18.37 3.00
CA GLY A 55 32.35 -19.45 2.70
C GLY A 55 33.00 -20.05 3.96
N ALA A 56 33.93 -21.00 3.75
CA ALA A 56 34.82 -21.47 4.81
C ALA A 56 35.74 -20.35 5.31
N ASP A 57 36.26 -20.42 6.53
CA ASP A 57 37.18 -19.42 7.06
C ASP A 57 38.42 -19.25 6.16
N LEU A 58 38.77 -17.99 5.87
CA LEU A 58 40.03 -17.58 5.23
C LEU A 58 40.76 -16.56 6.12
N PRO A 59 41.48 -17.01 7.15
CA PRO A 59 42.15 -16.14 8.12
C PRO A 59 43.13 -15.15 7.49
N GLU A 60 43.81 -15.54 6.41
CA GLU A 60 44.77 -14.70 5.67
C GLU A 60 44.13 -13.51 4.96
N ARG A 61 42.79 -13.50 4.82
CA ARG A 61 41.99 -12.39 4.30
C ARG A 61 41.09 -11.77 5.36
N GLU A 62 41.26 -12.16 6.63
CA GLU A 62 40.41 -11.75 7.75
C GLU A 62 38.92 -12.11 7.57
N LEU A 63 38.62 -13.10 6.73
CA LEU A 63 37.26 -13.55 6.45
C LEU A 63 36.94 -14.78 7.28
N ARG A 64 35.86 -14.72 8.07
CA ARG A 64 35.36 -15.82 8.90
C ARG A 64 33.88 -16.04 8.63
N HIS A 65 33.44 -17.29 8.63
CA HIS A 65 32.05 -17.64 8.34
C HIS A 65 31.09 -16.90 9.29
N GLY A 66 30.08 -16.25 8.72
CA GLY A 66 29.10 -15.44 9.42
C GLY A 66 29.60 -14.08 9.92
N ARG A 67 30.84 -13.69 9.66
CA ARG A 67 31.44 -12.39 10.07
C ARG A 67 31.46 -11.40 8.89
N PRO A 68 31.77 -10.11 9.12
CA PRO A 68 31.80 -9.11 8.06
C PRO A 68 32.63 -9.55 6.84
N SER A 69 32.09 -9.38 5.64
CA SER A 69 32.74 -9.80 4.39
C SER A 69 33.69 -8.76 3.78
N GLY A 70 33.88 -7.61 4.44
CA GLY A 70 34.54 -6.43 3.86
C GLY A 70 33.59 -5.51 3.08
N SER A 71 32.29 -5.79 3.09
CA SER A 71 31.22 -4.89 2.63
C SER A 71 31.05 -3.67 3.57
N ALA A 72 30.12 -2.77 3.23
CA ALA A 72 29.88 -1.55 4.02
C ALA A 72 29.60 -1.89 5.50
N MET A 73 30.35 -1.25 6.41
CA MET A 73 30.20 -1.41 7.85
C MET A 73 30.72 -0.12 8.55
N PRO A 74 29.92 0.51 9.43
CA PRO A 74 28.57 0.12 9.86
C PRO A 74 27.50 0.40 8.81
N LEU A 75 26.58 -0.55 8.60
CA LEU A 75 25.37 -0.30 7.82
C LEU A 75 24.26 0.22 8.75
N VAL A 76 23.88 1.48 8.62
CA VAL A 76 22.86 2.13 9.47
C VAL A 76 21.51 1.41 9.39
N TRP A 77 21.16 0.85 8.24
CA TRP A 77 19.93 0.05 8.09
C TRP A 77 19.95 -1.19 8.99
N ALA A 78 21.03 -1.97 8.98
CA ALA A 78 21.16 -3.16 9.85
C ALA A 78 21.07 -2.80 11.34
N HIS A 79 21.60 -1.65 11.75
CA HIS A 79 21.50 -1.17 13.13
C HIS A 79 20.09 -0.71 13.49
N SER A 80 19.39 -0.02 12.58
CA SER A 80 17.99 0.34 12.77
C SER A 80 17.14 -0.91 12.95
N GLU A 81 17.35 -1.94 12.12
CA GLU A 81 16.65 -3.21 12.21
C GLU A 81 16.90 -3.92 13.56
N HIS A 82 18.15 -3.93 14.03
CA HIS A 82 18.49 -4.46 15.35
C HIS A 82 17.74 -3.75 16.48
N ILE A 83 17.73 -2.41 16.50
CA ILE A 83 17.05 -1.63 17.52
C ILE A 83 15.53 -1.88 17.50
N LYS A 84 14.93 -1.88 16.31
CA LYS A 84 13.49 -2.18 16.13
C LYS A 84 13.16 -3.59 16.63
N LEU A 85 14.01 -4.57 16.36
CA LEU A 85 13.78 -5.95 16.79
C LEU A 85 13.87 -6.10 18.31
N LEU A 86 14.87 -5.47 18.95
CA LEU A 86 14.99 -5.46 20.41
C LEU A 86 13.77 -4.83 21.07
N ARG A 87 13.33 -3.68 20.54
CA ARG A 87 12.11 -3.01 21.00
C ARG A 87 10.88 -3.89 20.82
N SER A 88 10.76 -4.56 19.68
CA SER A 88 9.62 -5.42 19.36
C SER A 88 9.56 -6.65 20.28
N LEU A 89 10.71 -7.28 20.54
CA LEU A 89 10.81 -8.38 21.50
C LEU A 89 10.39 -7.95 22.90
N ARG A 90 10.82 -6.76 23.35
CA ARG A 90 10.44 -6.21 24.65
C ARG A 90 8.93 -5.98 24.75
N ASP A 91 8.34 -5.41 23.72
CA ASP A 91 6.90 -5.09 23.68
C ASP A 91 6.02 -6.32 23.38
N GLY A 92 6.61 -7.41 22.87
CA GLY A 92 5.90 -8.61 22.47
C GLY A 92 5.13 -8.46 21.15
N ALA A 93 5.33 -7.36 20.42
CA ALA A 93 4.68 -7.03 19.16
C ALA A 93 5.67 -6.29 18.25
N VAL A 94 5.44 -6.34 16.94
CA VAL A 94 6.25 -5.60 15.96
C VAL A 94 6.08 -4.10 16.19
N PHE A 95 7.17 -3.43 16.58
CA PHE A 95 7.17 -2.02 17.00
C PHE A 95 6.73 -1.05 15.89
N ASP A 96 7.18 -1.28 14.66
CA ASP A 96 6.91 -0.45 13.50
C ASP A 96 5.63 -0.85 12.76
N MET A 97 4.79 -1.70 13.37
CA MET A 97 3.48 -2.03 12.82
C MET A 97 2.47 -0.89 13.16
N PRO A 98 1.95 -0.16 12.16
CA PRO A 98 1.02 0.94 12.41
C PRO A 98 -0.33 0.41 12.92
N PRO A 99 -0.80 0.82 14.12
CA PRO A 99 -2.06 0.32 14.67
C PRO A 99 -3.29 0.78 13.87
N GLN A 100 -3.17 1.88 13.10
CA GLN A 100 -4.28 2.49 12.38
C GLN A 100 -4.85 1.56 11.30
N GLY A 101 -3.99 0.76 10.65
CA GLY A 101 -4.43 -0.19 9.62
C GLY A 101 -5.28 -1.32 10.21
N VAL A 102 -4.81 -1.92 11.31
CA VAL A 102 -5.55 -2.96 12.05
C VAL A 102 -6.88 -2.41 12.53
N LYS A 103 -6.85 -1.23 13.17
CA LYS A 103 -8.06 -0.57 13.67
C LYS A 103 -9.10 -0.36 12.55
N ARG A 104 -8.66 0.26 11.45
CA ARG A 104 -9.54 0.61 10.34
C ARG A 104 -10.12 -0.60 9.63
N TYR A 105 -9.29 -1.58 9.26
CA TYR A 105 -9.67 -2.63 8.31
C TYR A 105 -10.08 -3.94 8.96
N ILE A 106 -9.52 -4.29 10.12
CA ILE A 106 -9.80 -5.57 10.80
C ILE A 106 -10.88 -5.39 11.87
N GLU A 107 -10.69 -4.42 12.76
CA GLU A 107 -11.63 -4.18 13.88
C GLU A 107 -12.88 -3.47 13.41
N ASP A 108 -12.73 -2.27 12.83
CA ASP A 108 -13.86 -1.42 12.46
C ASP A 108 -14.47 -1.84 11.12
N LYS A 109 -13.79 -2.72 10.37
CA LYS A 109 -14.18 -3.20 9.02
C LYS A 109 -14.59 -2.05 8.10
N THR A 110 -13.88 -0.93 8.19
CA THR A 110 -14.25 0.29 7.48
C THR A 110 -14.09 0.07 5.99
N VAL A 111 -15.19 0.20 5.26
CA VAL A 111 -15.24 0.14 3.80
C VAL A 111 -15.30 1.54 3.19
N SER A 112 -14.86 1.68 1.94
CA SER A 112 -15.08 2.93 1.20
C SER A 112 -16.58 3.20 1.06
N PRO A 113 -17.07 4.42 1.35
CA PRO A 113 -18.43 4.82 1.02
C PRO A 113 -18.61 5.12 -0.48
N PHE A 114 -17.51 5.21 -1.23
CA PHE A 114 -17.52 5.54 -2.66
C PHE A 114 -17.26 4.32 -3.54
N ARG A 115 -17.83 4.38 -4.74
CA ARG A 115 -17.38 3.64 -5.92
C ARG A 115 -16.96 4.63 -6.98
N THR A 116 -15.77 4.46 -7.51
CA THR A 116 -15.16 5.42 -8.44
C THR A 116 -15.47 5.03 -9.88
N TRP A 117 -15.91 6.01 -10.66
CA TRP A 117 -16.03 5.93 -12.12
C TRP A 117 -15.02 6.87 -12.78
N ARG A 118 -14.37 6.39 -13.84
CA ARG A 118 -13.44 7.16 -14.68
C ARG A 118 -13.62 6.75 -16.14
N PHE A 119 -13.14 7.58 -17.07
CA PHE A 119 -13.09 7.18 -18.48
C PHE A 119 -12.28 5.91 -18.76
N ASN A 120 -11.22 5.66 -17.99
CA ASN A 120 -10.41 4.44 -18.05
C ASN A 120 -10.84 3.36 -17.04
N ASN A 121 -11.93 3.59 -16.29
CA ASN A 121 -12.55 2.62 -15.39
C ASN A 121 -14.07 2.83 -15.34
N LYS A 122 -14.74 2.43 -16.42
CA LYS A 122 -16.19 2.60 -16.60
C LYS A 122 -16.93 1.44 -15.96
N ILE A 123 -17.09 1.49 -14.63
CA ILE A 123 -17.93 0.52 -13.93
C ILE A 123 -19.37 0.60 -14.48
N ARG A 124 -20.05 -0.55 -14.55
CA ARG A 124 -21.44 -0.66 -15.03
C ARG A 124 -22.44 -0.92 -13.92
N THR A 125 -21.95 -1.44 -12.80
CA THR A 125 -22.75 -1.70 -11.60
C THR A 125 -21.94 -1.30 -10.38
N MET A 126 -22.64 -1.14 -9.26
CA MET A 126 -22.04 -0.82 -7.98
C MET A 126 -22.88 -1.37 -6.83
N PRO A 127 -22.25 -1.84 -5.74
CA PRO A 127 -23.00 -2.27 -4.56
C PRO A 127 -23.86 -1.14 -3.99
N GLU A 128 -24.98 -1.53 -3.38
CA GLU A 128 -25.89 -0.62 -2.70
C GLU A 128 -25.20 0.17 -1.56
N GLY A 129 -25.79 1.30 -1.20
CA GLY A 129 -25.30 2.13 -0.09
C GLY A 129 -23.98 2.84 -0.39
N LYS A 130 -23.54 2.88 -1.66
CA LYS A 130 -22.34 3.60 -2.09
C LYS A 130 -22.69 4.85 -2.88
N THR A 131 -21.89 5.90 -2.73
CA THR A 131 -21.94 7.09 -3.59
C THR A 131 -21.10 6.83 -4.83
N LEU A 132 -21.61 7.20 -6.01
CA LEU A 132 -20.80 7.16 -7.23
C LEU A 132 -19.92 8.42 -7.26
N ARG A 133 -18.61 8.23 -7.18
CA ARG A 133 -17.63 9.31 -7.34
C ARG A 133 -17.11 9.31 -8.77
N VAL A 134 -17.46 10.35 -9.51
CA VAL A 134 -16.90 10.62 -10.83
C VAL A 134 -15.56 11.34 -10.63
N GLU A 135 -14.51 10.84 -11.28
CA GLU A 135 -13.18 11.46 -11.24
C GLU A 135 -12.70 11.76 -12.66
N LEU A 136 -12.41 13.04 -12.91
CA LEU A 136 -12.04 13.58 -14.22
C LEU A 136 -10.69 14.30 -14.13
N LEU A 137 -10.04 14.45 -15.29
CA LEU A 137 -8.78 15.20 -15.40
C LEU A 137 -8.99 16.71 -15.59
N ASP A 138 -10.20 17.11 -16.00
CA ASP A 138 -10.55 18.50 -16.29
C ASP A 138 -11.82 18.91 -15.53
N PRO A 139 -12.02 20.22 -15.27
CA PRO A 139 -13.27 20.73 -14.72
C PRO A 139 -14.46 20.35 -15.60
N ALA A 140 -15.56 19.95 -14.98
CA ALA A 140 -16.78 19.56 -15.69
C ALA A 140 -18.02 19.87 -14.87
N THR A 141 -19.14 20.02 -15.58
CA THR A 141 -20.47 19.86 -14.99
C THR A 141 -20.96 18.47 -15.34
N VAL A 142 -21.20 17.66 -14.31
CA VAL A 142 -21.80 16.34 -14.45
C VAL A 142 -23.30 16.52 -14.48
N HIS A 143 -23.92 16.24 -15.63
CA HIS A 143 -25.36 16.24 -15.82
C HIS A 143 -25.87 14.83 -15.60
N TRP A 144 -26.85 14.63 -14.72
CA TRP A 144 -27.27 13.28 -14.32
C TRP A 144 -28.75 13.16 -13.98
N SER A 145 -29.25 11.92 -14.01
CA SER A 145 -30.62 11.56 -13.71
C SER A 145 -30.71 10.15 -13.10
N THR A 146 -31.70 9.95 -12.23
CA THR A 146 -32.03 8.65 -11.63
C THR A 146 -33.40 8.12 -12.07
N ASP A 147 -34.08 8.83 -12.98
CA ASP A 147 -35.44 8.56 -13.45
C ASP A 147 -35.54 8.61 -14.98
N ASN A 148 -34.48 8.16 -15.66
CA ASN A 148 -34.40 8.10 -17.12
C ASN A 148 -34.64 9.45 -17.80
N TRP A 149 -33.97 10.50 -17.29
CA TRP A 149 -34.04 11.88 -17.75
C TRP A 149 -35.41 12.56 -17.62
N ALA A 150 -36.34 12.00 -16.83
CA ALA A 150 -37.59 12.70 -16.50
C ALA A 150 -37.32 13.93 -15.63
N THR A 151 -36.34 13.83 -14.72
CA THR A 151 -35.68 14.95 -14.05
C THR A 151 -34.18 14.88 -14.30
N ALA A 152 -33.55 16.05 -14.29
CA ALA A 152 -32.11 16.16 -14.49
C ALA A 152 -31.51 17.14 -13.49
N HIS A 153 -30.27 16.85 -13.10
CA HIS A 153 -29.53 17.56 -12.08
C HIS A 153 -28.11 17.81 -12.55
N ASP A 154 -27.50 18.88 -12.05
CA ASP A 154 -26.12 19.25 -12.35
C ASP A 154 -25.27 19.27 -11.08
N SER A 155 -24.11 18.63 -11.17
CA SER A 155 -23.08 18.65 -10.13
C SER A 155 -21.76 19.14 -10.73
N HIS A 156 -21.24 20.26 -10.22
CA HIS A 156 -19.94 20.77 -10.64
C HIS A 156 -18.80 19.99 -9.98
N THR A 157 -17.75 19.68 -10.73
CA THR A 157 -16.58 19.05 -10.14
C THR A 157 -15.78 20.01 -9.27
N VAL A 158 -15.18 19.47 -8.21
CA VAL A 158 -14.23 20.20 -7.34
C VAL A 158 -12.86 19.54 -7.45
N GLU A 159 -11.83 20.35 -7.70
CA GLU A 159 -10.45 19.89 -7.77
C GLU A 159 -9.93 19.52 -6.37
N ASN A 160 -9.26 18.38 -6.25
CA ASN A 160 -8.55 18.00 -5.04
C ASN A 160 -7.06 18.41 -5.09
N ALA A 161 -6.32 18.17 -4.01
CA ALA A 161 -4.90 18.53 -3.91
C ALA A 161 -3.98 17.81 -4.92
N PHE A 162 -4.48 16.84 -5.68
CA PHE A 162 -3.75 16.10 -6.70
C PHE A 162 -4.13 16.51 -8.13
N GLY A 163 -4.94 17.57 -8.30
CA GLY A 163 -5.39 18.01 -9.62
C GLY A 163 -6.47 17.12 -10.25
N ILE A 164 -7.19 16.33 -9.44
CA ILE A 164 -8.28 15.48 -9.91
C ILE A 164 -9.61 16.18 -9.60
N HIS A 165 -10.46 16.29 -10.61
CA HIS A 165 -11.79 16.88 -10.51
C HIS A 165 -12.82 15.83 -10.09
N LEU A 166 -13.47 16.05 -8.94
CA LEU A 166 -14.37 15.09 -8.30
C LEU A 166 -15.81 15.59 -8.30
N ALA A 167 -16.77 14.72 -8.61
CA ALA A 167 -18.19 14.94 -8.34
C ALA A 167 -18.80 13.68 -7.71
N ASP A 168 -19.54 13.87 -6.63
CA ASP A 168 -20.22 12.80 -5.90
C ASP A 168 -21.71 12.80 -6.27
N LEU A 169 -22.16 11.73 -6.93
CA LEU A 169 -23.56 11.57 -7.35
C LEU A 169 -24.32 10.71 -6.32
N PRO A 170 -25.58 11.06 -5.98
CA PRO A 170 -26.33 10.48 -4.86
C PRO A 170 -26.89 9.09 -5.19
N ALA A 171 -26.01 8.13 -5.44
CA ALA A 171 -26.37 6.75 -5.75
C ALA A 171 -26.62 5.89 -4.49
N ALA A 172 -26.18 6.35 -3.31
CA ALA A 172 -26.21 5.55 -2.08
C ALA A 172 -27.62 5.22 -1.58
N SER A 173 -28.60 6.07 -1.91
CA SER A 173 -30.00 5.91 -1.54
C SER A 173 -30.85 5.28 -2.64
N LEU A 174 -30.25 4.90 -3.77
CA LEU A 174 -30.98 4.30 -4.88
C LEU A 174 -31.33 2.84 -4.56
N PRO A 175 -32.59 2.42 -4.76
CA PRO A 175 -32.97 1.02 -4.64
C PRO A 175 -32.17 0.11 -5.59
N GLU A 176 -32.03 -1.17 -5.26
CA GLU A 176 -31.49 -2.19 -6.15
C GLU A 176 -32.14 -2.15 -7.55
N GLY A 177 -31.35 -2.38 -8.58
CA GLY A 177 -31.76 -2.34 -9.98
C GLY A 177 -31.94 -0.92 -10.55
N SER A 178 -31.88 0.13 -9.73
CA SER A 178 -31.99 1.51 -10.22
C SER A 178 -30.80 1.88 -11.08
N THR A 179 -31.06 2.61 -12.17
CA THR A 179 -30.01 3.10 -13.07
C THR A 179 -29.75 4.58 -12.83
N LEU A 180 -28.50 4.94 -12.52
CA LEU A 180 -28.01 6.31 -12.57
C LEU A 180 -27.43 6.57 -13.96
N LEU A 181 -27.98 7.56 -14.65
CA LEU A 181 -27.51 8.04 -15.96
C LEU A 181 -26.75 9.34 -15.77
N PHE A 182 -25.68 9.55 -16.52
CA PHE A 182 -24.94 10.80 -16.52
C PHE A 182 -24.17 11.05 -17.81
N THR A 183 -23.91 12.32 -18.08
CA THR A 183 -23.01 12.80 -19.14
C THR A 183 -22.26 14.03 -18.64
N PHE A 184 -21.36 14.58 -19.46
CA PHE A 184 -20.49 15.69 -19.06
C PHE A 184 -20.65 16.88 -20.00
N PHE A 185 -20.75 18.06 -19.40
CA PHE A 185 -20.47 19.33 -20.08
C PHE A 185 -19.07 19.79 -19.68
N TRP A 186 -18.26 20.21 -20.67
CA TRP A 186 -16.88 20.61 -20.51
C TRP A 186 -16.75 22.13 -20.62
N PRO A 187 -16.68 22.90 -19.52
CA PRO A 187 -16.65 24.36 -19.58
C PRO A 187 -15.42 24.93 -20.30
N GLY A 188 -14.32 24.18 -20.34
CA GLY A 188 -13.08 24.59 -21.02
C GLY A 188 -13.22 24.64 -22.54
N THR A 189 -14.02 23.76 -23.14
CA THR A 189 -14.26 23.72 -24.60
C THR A 189 -15.64 24.26 -24.97
N GLY A 190 -16.59 24.28 -24.05
CA GLY A 190 -17.98 24.70 -24.28
C GLY A 190 -18.86 23.62 -24.90
N ASP A 191 -18.40 22.37 -24.90
CA ASP A 191 -19.08 21.25 -25.58
C ASP A 191 -19.54 20.17 -24.59
N TRP A 192 -20.51 19.38 -25.04
CA TRP A 192 -20.96 18.17 -24.35
C TRP A 192 -20.11 16.96 -24.76
N GLU A 193 -20.01 15.97 -23.87
CA GLU A 193 -19.41 14.66 -24.17
C GLU A 193 -20.19 13.91 -25.27
N ASN A 194 -21.49 14.23 -25.44
CA ASN A 194 -22.40 13.62 -26.43
C ASN A 194 -22.58 12.09 -26.29
N VAL A 195 -22.26 11.56 -25.12
CA VAL A 195 -22.44 10.14 -24.76
C VAL A 195 -23.02 10.08 -23.35
N ASP A 196 -24.07 9.29 -23.19
CA ASP A 196 -24.62 8.95 -21.88
C ASP A 196 -23.92 7.71 -21.32
N PHE A 197 -23.56 7.79 -20.05
CA PHE A 197 -23.04 6.68 -19.26
C PHE A 197 -24.09 6.23 -18.25
N SER A 198 -24.03 4.96 -17.88
CA SER A 198 -24.95 4.37 -16.91
C SER A 198 -24.23 3.50 -15.90
N VAL A 199 -24.73 3.56 -14.66
CA VAL A 199 -24.33 2.68 -13.56
C VAL A 199 -25.58 2.18 -12.86
N ILE A 200 -25.69 0.86 -12.68
CA ILE A 200 -26.81 0.21 -12.01
C ILE A 200 -26.45 -0.04 -10.53
N SER A 201 -27.36 0.32 -9.62
CA SER A 201 -27.26 -0.07 -8.20
C SER A 201 -27.57 -1.56 -8.08
N GLY A 202 -26.64 -2.33 -7.55
CA GLY A 202 -26.74 -3.79 -7.45
C GLY A 202 -25.37 -4.45 -7.62
N ASP A 203 -25.23 -5.65 -7.06
CA ASP A 203 -24.00 -6.42 -7.23
C ASP A 203 -23.81 -6.82 -8.71
N GLN A 204 -22.55 -6.97 -9.14
CA GLN A 204 -22.30 -7.70 -10.39
C GLN A 204 -22.80 -9.12 -10.17
N ASP A 205 -23.71 -9.61 -11.02
CA ASP A 205 -23.97 -11.05 -11.13
C ASP A 205 -22.61 -11.76 -11.12
N GLY A 206 -22.38 -12.53 -10.05
CA GLY A 206 -21.07 -13.06 -9.72
C GLY A 206 -20.47 -13.87 -10.86
N GLN A 207 -19.17 -13.65 -11.12
CA GLN A 207 -18.30 -14.71 -11.63
C GLN A 207 -17.63 -15.42 -10.45
#